data_AF-A0A2E3ENY7-F1
#
_entry.id   AF-A0A2E3ENY7-F1
#
_cell.length_a   1.000
_cell.length_b   1.000
_cell.length_c   1.000
_cell.angle_alpha   90.00
_cell.angle_beta   90.00
_cell.angle_gamma   90.00
#
_symmetry.space_group_name_H-M   'P 1'
#
loop_
_entity.id
_entity.type
_entity.pdbx_description
1 polymer ?
#
loop_
_entity_poly.entity_id
_entity_poly.type
_entity_poly.pdbx_seq_one_letter_code
_entity_poly.pdbx_strand_id
1 'polypeptide(L)'
;MADLTDAAIDAALERGRLAHAQEPRAAAARYDRTEGLVIVDLENGCVFAFPPRLVAGLDGATADQLAAVRILGRGYGLHWEELDVDLSLPGLMAGRFGPGI
;
A
#
# COMPACT_ATOMS: atom_id res chain seq x y z
N MET A 1 -26.23 -15.08 -14.34
CA MET A 1 -24.92 -14.70 -14.89
C MET A 1 -25.09 -13.30 -15.44
N ALA A 2 -24.41 -12.30 -14.87
CA ALA A 2 -24.50 -10.93 -15.36
C ALA A 2 -23.76 -10.85 -16.70
N ASP A 3 -24.46 -10.45 -17.76
CA ASP A 3 -23.84 -10.07 -19.02
C ASP A 3 -22.98 -8.84 -18.76
N LEU A 4 -21.66 -9.05 -18.68
CA LEU A 4 -20.66 -8.01 -18.55
C LEU A 4 -20.62 -7.28 -19.90
N THR A 5 -21.27 -6.13 -20.00
CA THR A 5 -21.33 -5.37 -21.26
C THR A 5 -19.96 -4.77 -21.57
N ASP A 6 -19.62 -4.64 -22.86
CA ASP A 6 -18.37 -4.02 -23.31
C ASP A 6 -18.15 -2.63 -22.67
N ALA A 7 -19.23 -1.86 -22.47
CA ALA A 7 -19.20 -0.59 -21.77
C ALA A 7 -18.76 -0.68 -20.29
N ALA A 8 -19.11 -1.76 -19.57
CA ALA A 8 -18.67 -1.97 -18.20
C ALA A 8 -17.17 -2.32 -18.13
N ILE A 9 -16.67 -3.06 -19.13
CA ILE A 9 -15.25 -3.38 -19.29
C ILE A 9 -14.46 -2.10 -19.60
N ASP A 10 -14.89 -1.32 -20.59
CA ASP A 10 -14.24 -0.06 -20.98
C ASP A 10 -14.19 0.94 -19.82
N ALA A 11 -15.29 1.08 -19.08
CA ALA A 11 -15.33 1.96 -17.91
C ALA A 11 -14.39 1.47 -16.78
N ALA A 12 -14.24 0.16 -16.60
CA ALA A 12 -13.29 -0.40 -15.62
C ALA A 12 -11.83 -0.16 -16.02
N LEU A 13 -11.51 -0.34 -17.30
CA LEU A 13 -10.18 -0.06 -17.85
C LEU A 13 -9.81 1.41 -17.72
N GLU A 14 -10.75 2.30 -18.02
CA GLU A 14 -10.53 3.75 -17.92
C GLU A 14 -10.33 4.19 -16.47
N ARG A 15 -11.12 3.65 -15.52
CA ARG A 15 -10.90 3.88 -14.09
C ARG A 15 -9.51 3.40 -13.65
N GLY A 16 -9.11 2.20 -14.09
CA GLY A 16 -7.77 1.66 -13.80
C GLY A 16 -6.65 2.54 -14.36
N ARG A 17 -6.82 3.07 -15.58
CA ARG A 17 -5.85 3.98 -16.21
C ARG A 17 -5.73 5.31 -15.49
N LEU A 18 -6.87 5.92 -15.12
CA LEU A 18 -6.91 7.19 -14.39
C LEU A 18 -6.32 7.03 -12.98
N ALA A 19 -6.67 5.94 -12.28
CA ALA A 19 -6.06 5.56 -11.02
C ALA A 19 -4.54 5.42 -11.16
N HIS A 20 -4.07 4.68 -12.17
CA HIS A 20 -2.64 4.46 -12.39
C HIS A 20 -1.83 5.76 -12.62
N ALA A 21 -2.45 6.76 -13.23
CA ALA A 21 -1.84 8.05 -13.54
C ALA A 21 -1.82 9.03 -12.36
N GLN A 22 -2.72 8.87 -11.39
CA GLN A 22 -2.92 9.83 -10.30
C GLN A 22 -2.59 9.26 -8.92
N GLU A 23 -2.52 7.94 -8.78
CA GLU A 23 -2.27 7.29 -7.51
C GLU A 23 -0.80 7.43 -7.08
N PRO A 24 -0.56 7.71 -5.79
CA PRO A 24 0.78 7.83 -5.24
C PRO A 24 1.52 6.49 -5.31
N ARG A 25 2.82 6.56 -5.60
CA ARG A 25 3.72 5.41 -5.70
C ARG A 25 4.86 5.54 -4.72
N ALA A 26 5.18 4.44 -4.03
CA ALA A 26 6.35 4.35 -3.19
C ALA A 26 7.62 4.30 -4.05
N ALA A 27 8.54 5.24 -3.81
CA ALA A 27 9.92 5.21 -4.28
C ALA A 27 10.82 4.48 -3.27
N ALA A 28 10.58 4.68 -1.97
CA ALA A 28 11.27 3.99 -0.88
C ALA A 28 10.33 3.75 0.31
N ALA A 29 10.61 2.72 1.10
CA ALA A 29 9.88 2.42 2.33
C ALA A 29 10.87 1.94 3.40
N ARG A 30 10.68 2.38 4.64
CA ARG A 30 11.51 1.99 5.79
C ARG A 30 10.72 2.03 7.08
N TYR A 31 11.15 1.26 8.07
CA TYR A 31 10.68 1.41 9.44
C TYR A 31 11.63 2.31 10.23
N ASP A 32 11.10 3.39 10.79
CA ASP A 32 11.79 4.25 11.74
C ASP A 32 11.54 3.75 13.16
N ARG A 33 12.60 3.24 13.79
CA ARG A 33 12.54 2.67 15.14
C ARG A 33 12.41 3.74 16.23
N THR A 34 12.88 4.96 15.95
CA THR A 34 12.85 6.06 16.91
C THR A 34 11.43 6.60 17.04
N GLU A 35 10.76 6.79 15.90
CA GLU A 35 9.38 7.29 15.86
C GLU A 35 8.33 6.17 15.93
N GLY A 36 8.73 4.92 15.68
CA GLY A 36 7.81 3.78 15.62
C GLY A 36 6.84 3.87 14.44
N LEU A 37 7.32 4.35 13.29
CA LEU A 37 6.54 4.62 12.09
C LEU A 37 7.11 3.88 10.87
N VAL A 38 6.23 3.40 10.02
CA VAL A 38 6.60 3.04 8.64
C VAL A 38 6.56 4.34 7.82
N ILE A 39 7.69 4.69 7.22
CA ILE A 39 7.86 5.87 6.39
C ILE A 39 7.97 5.43 4.93
N VAL A 40 7.19 6.06 4.07
CA VAL A 40 7.15 5.82 2.62
C VAL A 40 7.47 7.13 1.92
N ASP A 41 8.59 7.16 1.20
CA ASP A 41 8.95 8.26 0.32
C ASP A 41 8.26 8.02 -1.03
N LEU A 42 7.49 9.00 -1.50
CA LEU A 42 6.70 8.88 -2.73
C LEU A 42 7.47 9.42 -3.94
N GLU A 43 7.20 8.88 -5.13
CA GLU A 43 7.84 9.33 -6.38
C GLU A 43 7.58 10.82 -6.68
N ASN A 44 6.49 11.39 -6.16
CA ASN A 44 6.16 12.81 -6.31
C ASN A 44 6.87 13.73 -5.30
N GLY A 45 7.76 13.19 -4.46
CA GLY A 45 8.52 13.94 -3.47
C GLY A 45 7.81 14.15 -2.12
N CYS A 46 6.55 13.72 -1.99
CA CYS A 46 5.86 13.71 -0.70
C CYS A 46 6.31 12.52 0.16
N VAL A 47 6.09 12.63 1.48
CA VAL A 47 6.32 11.55 2.43
C VAL A 47 5.00 11.17 3.08
N PHE A 48 4.71 9.88 3.13
CA PHE A 48 3.60 9.31 3.87
C PHE A 48 4.15 8.46 5.01
N ALA A 49 3.58 8.58 6.22
CA ALA A 49 4.00 7.79 7.35
C ALA A 49 2.79 7.31 8.16
N PHE A 50 2.88 6.10 8.71
CA PHE A 50 1.83 5.53 9.54
C PHE A 50 2.40 4.63 10.65
N PRO A 51 1.72 4.54 11.81
CA PRO A 51 2.11 3.62 12.86
C PRO A 51 1.65 2.19 12.52
N PRO A 52 2.55 1.18 12.49
CA PRO A 52 2.22 -0.18 12.07
C PRO A 52 1.18 -0.87 12.96
N ARG A 53 1.11 -0.52 14.25
CA ARG A 53 0.10 -1.01 15.21
C ARG A 53 -1.37 -0.73 14.83
N LEU A 54 -1.63 0.16 13.88
CA LEU A 54 -2.98 0.40 13.37
C LEU A 54 -3.40 -0.59 12.27
N VAL A 55 -2.46 -1.43 11.82
CA VAL A 55 -2.67 -2.37 10.72
C VAL A 55 -2.75 -3.77 11.29
N ALA A 56 -3.85 -4.46 10.98
CA ALA A 56 -3.98 -5.88 11.32
C ALA A 56 -2.86 -6.70 10.64
N GLY A 57 -2.20 -7.56 11.41
CA GLY A 57 -1.05 -8.36 10.94
C GLY A 57 0.31 -7.70 11.17
N LEU A 58 0.37 -6.38 11.38
CA LEU A 58 1.58 -5.69 11.84
C LEU A 58 1.54 -5.37 13.34
N ASP A 59 0.37 -5.45 13.96
CA ASP A 59 0.23 -5.29 15.41
C ASP A 59 1.01 -6.38 16.16
N GLY A 60 1.89 -5.96 17.06
CA GLY A 60 2.79 -6.85 17.81
C GLY A 60 4.04 -7.33 17.05
N ALA A 61 4.23 -6.95 15.78
CA ALA A 61 5.44 -7.29 15.03
C ALA A 61 6.69 -6.64 15.66
N THR A 62 7.81 -7.34 15.61
CA THR A 62 9.09 -6.83 16.12
C THR A 62 9.65 -5.74 15.20
N ALA A 63 10.54 -4.90 15.73
CA ALA A 63 11.20 -3.86 14.94
C ALA A 63 11.99 -4.41 13.74
N ASP A 64 12.55 -5.62 13.85
CA ASP A 64 13.30 -6.27 12.77
C ASP A 64 12.34 -6.77 11.68
N GLN A 65 11.22 -7.38 12.07
CA GLN A 65 10.17 -7.76 11.13
C GLN A 65 9.60 -6.54 10.40
N LEU A 66 9.28 -5.46 11.12
CA LEU A 66 8.77 -4.21 10.53
C LEU A 66 9.79 -3.56 9.58
N ALA A 67 11.08 -3.63 9.89
CA ALA A 67 12.15 -3.12 9.04
C ALA A 67 12.34 -3.92 7.75
N ALA A 68 11.78 -5.13 7.64
CA ALA A 68 11.85 -5.97 6.45
C ALA A 68 10.86 -5.57 5.33
N VAL A 69 10.21 -4.40 5.46
CA VAL A 69 9.27 -3.86 4.46
C VAL A 69 9.89 -3.84 3.06
N ARG A 70 9.12 -4.29 2.07
CA ARG A 70 9.46 -4.25 0.65
C ARG A 70 8.37 -3.54 -0.14
N ILE A 71 8.77 -2.88 -1.22
CA ILE A 71 7.84 -2.28 -2.17
C ILE A 71 7.49 -3.33 -3.24
N LEU A 72 6.20 -3.52 -3.50
CA LEU A 72 5.68 -4.40 -4.54
C LEU A 72 4.89 -3.63 -5.59
N GLY A 73 4.59 -4.32 -6.70
CA GLY A 73 3.62 -3.87 -7.69
C GLY A 73 3.96 -2.49 -8.27
N ARG A 74 5.21 -2.19 -8.62
CA ARG A 74 5.63 -0.88 -9.17
C ARG A 74 5.32 0.33 -8.27
N GLY A 75 5.33 0.15 -6.94
CA GLY A 75 5.14 1.23 -5.97
C GLY A 75 3.75 1.28 -5.34
N TYR A 76 2.83 0.38 -5.73
CA TYR A 76 1.46 0.36 -5.19
C TYR A 76 1.31 -0.41 -3.88
N GLY A 77 2.23 -1.33 -3.60
CA GLY A 77 2.14 -2.24 -2.46
C GLY A 77 3.31 -2.12 -1.50
N LEU A 78 3.04 -2.35 -0.22
CA LEU A 78 4.04 -2.63 0.80
C LEU A 78 3.85 -4.07 1.27
N HIS A 79 4.94 -4.82 1.39
CA HIS A 79 4.94 -6.23 1.73
C HIS A 79 5.92 -6.56 2.83
N TRP A 80 5.49 -7.43 3.73
CA TRP A 80 6.31 -8.05 4.77
C TRP A 80 6.25 -9.56 4.64
N GLU A 81 7.30 -10.15 4.03
CA GLU A 81 7.38 -11.58 3.71
C GLU A 81 7.16 -12.49 4.92
N GLU A 82 7.83 -12.22 6.04
CA GLU A 82 7.74 -13.08 7.22
C GLU A 82 6.37 -12.99 7.92
N LEU A 83 5.70 -11.84 7.78
CA LEU A 83 4.41 -11.59 8.39
C LEU A 83 3.25 -12.01 7.48
N ASP A 84 3.52 -12.31 6.20
CA ASP A 84 2.52 -12.56 5.16
C ASP A 84 1.49 -11.41 5.06
N VAL A 85 2.00 -10.17 5.09
CA VAL A 85 1.17 -8.96 5.07
C VAL A 85 1.46 -8.14 3.82
N ASP A 86 0.41 -7.99 3.00
CA ASP A 86 0.35 -7.07 1.85
C ASP A 86 -0.57 -5.89 2.14
N LEU A 87 -0.07 -4.68 1.92
CA LEU A 87 -0.83 -3.44 2.08
C LEU A 87 -0.84 -2.64 0.78
N SER A 88 -2.02 -2.14 0.41
CA SER A 88 -2.18 -1.17 -0.66
C SER A 88 -1.81 0.23 -0.17
N LEU A 89 -0.84 0.89 -0.79
CA LEU A 89 -0.46 2.27 -0.47
C LEU A 89 -1.64 3.26 -0.69
N PRO A 90 -2.37 3.24 -1.83
CA PRO A 90 -3.61 4.02 -1.97
C PRO A 90 -4.66 3.67 -0.92
N GLY A 91 -4.75 2.39 -0.52
CA GLY A 91 -5.60 1.94 0.58
C GLY A 91 -5.29 2.63 1.90
N LEU A 92 -4.02 2.58 2.31
CA LEU A 92 -3.51 3.21 3.54
C LEU A 92 -3.74 4.72 3.54
N MET A 93 -3.47 5.40 2.43
CA MET A 93 -3.67 6.86 2.31
C MET A 93 -5.15 7.26 2.34
N ALA A 94 -6.05 6.35 1.99
CA ALA A 94 -7.50 6.52 2.13
C ALA A 94 -8.04 6.09 3.52
N GLY A 95 -7.15 5.74 4.47
CA GLY A 95 -7.54 5.30 5.81
C GLY A 95 -8.04 3.85 5.88
N ARG A 96 -7.77 3.03 4.86
CA ARG A 96 -8.14 1.60 4.83
C ARG A 96 -6.93 0.76 5.27
N PHE A 97 -6.97 0.27 6.51
CA PHE A 97 -5.89 -0.48 7.16
C PHE A 97 -6.13 -2.01 7.20
N GLY A 98 -6.95 -2.53 6.30
CA GLY A 98 -7.22 -3.97 6.16
C GLY A 98 -6.56 -4.58 4.93
N PRO A 99 -6.49 -5.92 4.83
CA PRO A 99 -6.00 -6.58 3.63
C PRO A 99 -6.83 -6.11 2.43
N GLY A 100 -6.14 -5.57 1.43
CA GLY A 100 -6.78 -5.12 0.20
C GLY A 100 -7.35 -6.32 -0.54
N ILE A 101 -8.67 -6.44 -0.58
CA ILE A 101 -9.41 -7.29 -1.50
C ILE A 101 -9.66 -6.56 -2.81
#